data_AF-A0A8T4ED12-F1
#
_entry.id   AF-A0A8T4ED12-F1
#
_cell.length_a   1.000
_cell.length_b   1.000
_cell.length_c   1.000
_cell.angle_alpha   90.00
_cell.angle_beta   90.00
_cell.angle_gamma   90.00
#
_symmetry.space_group_name_H-M   'P 1'
#
loop_
_entity.id
_entity.type
_entity.pdbx_description
1 polymer ?
#
loop_
_entity_poly.entity_id
_entity_poly.type
_entity_poly.pdbx_seq_one_letter_code
_entity_poly.pdbx_strand_id
1 'polypeptide(L)'
;MMLSPSEMNQRYQEIVHAPISSVDSECGESISNLCNTDWIQILVVRNLDSPNICNIEIEISMPTCVVEPSLTLPQPLREKARTHIENTINHLKYLLNLESVGMTLGVLSAEGIWSAVLEMKDSPDDTLFEKISPPVVI
;
A
#
# COMPACT_ATOMS: atom_id res chain seq x y z
N MET A 1 -12.98 -3.61 -0.61
CA MET A 1 -13.80 -2.69 -1.42
C MET A 1 -12.89 -1.51 -1.73
N MET A 2 -12.69 -1.17 -3.01
CA MET A 2 -11.87 0.00 -3.36
C MET A 2 -12.60 1.28 -2.93
N LEU A 3 -11.91 2.12 -2.16
CA LEU A 3 -12.37 3.45 -1.80
C LEU A 3 -11.95 4.44 -2.89
N SER A 4 -12.83 5.40 -3.20
CA SER A 4 -12.48 6.58 -4.00
C SER A 4 -11.49 7.47 -3.23
N PRO A 5 -10.73 8.35 -3.93
CA PRO A 5 -9.84 9.31 -3.28
C PRO A 5 -10.53 10.16 -2.21
N SER A 6 -11.77 10.60 -2.45
CA SER A 6 -12.56 11.37 -1.49
C SER A 6 -12.94 10.56 -0.25
N GLU A 7 -13.31 9.28 -0.42
CA GLU A 7 -13.62 8.40 0.71
C GLU A 7 -12.37 8.07 1.53
N MET A 8 -11.21 7.91 0.87
CA MET A 8 -9.94 7.77 1.57
C MET A 8 -9.59 9.03 2.36
N ASN A 9 -9.73 10.22 1.77
CA ASN A 9 -9.48 11.45 2.52
C ASN A 9 -10.42 11.57 3.74
N GLN A 10 -11.72 11.34 3.56
CA GLN A 10 -12.67 11.39 4.67
C GLN A 10 -12.27 10.41 5.79
N ARG A 11 -11.98 9.16 5.45
CA ARG A 11 -11.57 8.14 6.42
C ARG A 11 -10.24 8.47 7.09
N TYR A 12 -9.29 9.04 6.35
CA TYR A 12 -8.04 9.55 6.93
C TYR A 12 -8.32 10.63 7.98
N GLN A 13 -9.19 11.60 7.67
CA GLN A 13 -9.58 12.65 8.62
C GLN A 13 -10.24 12.06 9.87
N GLU A 14 -11.13 11.07 9.71
CA GLU A 14 -11.75 10.35 10.83
C GLU A 14 -10.70 9.65 11.71
N ILE A 15 -9.72 8.99 11.08
CA ILE A 15 -8.64 8.30 11.81
C ILE A 15 -7.79 9.29 12.57
N VAL A 16 -7.28 10.36 11.95
CA VAL A 16 -6.32 11.27 12.61
C VAL A 16 -6.96 12.07 13.75
N HIS A 17 -8.26 12.36 13.68
CA HIS A 17 -8.99 13.07 14.73
C HIS A 17 -9.59 12.14 15.80
N ALA A 18 -9.60 10.82 15.58
CA ALA A 18 -10.07 9.88 16.59
C ALA A 18 -9.13 9.87 17.81
N PRO A 19 -9.64 9.69 19.04
CA PRO A 19 -8.78 9.51 20.22
C PRO A 19 -7.81 8.34 20.01
N ILE A 20 -6.56 8.49 20.45
CA ILE A 20 -5.61 7.37 20.45
C ILE A 20 -5.81 6.59 21.75
N SER A 21 -6.35 5.36 21.67
CA SER A 21 -6.45 4.47 22.83
C SER A 21 -5.08 3.91 23.16
N SER A 22 -4.58 4.18 24.38
CA SER A 22 -3.30 3.64 24.88
C SER A 22 -3.33 2.12 25.14
N VAL A 23 -4.46 1.46 24.89
CA VAL A 23 -4.71 0.05 25.24
C VAL A 23 -4.19 -0.91 24.16
N ASP A 24 -4.06 -0.43 22.90
CA ASP A 24 -3.74 -1.27 21.75
C ASP A 24 -2.27 -1.15 21.29
N SER A 25 -1.42 -0.52 22.09
CA SER A 25 -0.10 -0.06 21.64
C SER A 25 1.03 -0.49 22.57
N GLU A 26 1.56 -1.70 22.37
CA GLU A 26 2.77 -2.15 23.05
C GLU A 26 4.03 -1.36 22.62
N CYS A 27 3.96 -0.67 21.47
CA CYS A 27 5.09 0.06 20.86
C CYS A 27 4.92 1.59 20.81
N GLY A 28 3.87 2.16 21.40
CA GLY A 28 3.63 3.61 21.33
C GLY A 28 3.01 4.09 20.00
N GLU A 29 2.62 3.19 19.10
CA GLU A 29 1.95 3.49 17.84
C GLU A 29 0.51 2.95 17.77
N SER A 30 -0.36 3.70 17.10
CA SER A 30 -1.70 3.28 16.73
C SER A 30 -1.78 3.12 15.22
N ILE A 31 -2.08 1.90 14.76
CA ILE A 31 -2.16 1.55 13.34
C ILE A 31 -3.62 1.40 12.95
N SER A 32 -4.05 2.12 11.92
CA SER A 32 -5.41 2.07 11.40
C SER A 32 -5.40 1.79 9.90
N ASN A 33 -6.26 0.87 9.45
CA ASN A 33 -6.39 0.59 8.02
C ASN A 33 -7.19 1.71 7.34
N LEU A 34 -6.59 2.33 6.32
CA LEU A 34 -7.22 3.33 5.46
C LEU A 34 -7.92 2.68 4.28
N CYS A 35 -7.19 1.82 3.55
CA CYS A 35 -7.69 1.12 2.37
C CYS A 35 -7.07 -0.28 2.32
N ASN A 36 -7.84 -1.25 1.87
CA ASN A 36 -7.37 -2.62 1.70
C ASN A 36 -7.92 -3.25 0.41
N THR A 37 -7.03 -3.81 -0.38
CA THR A 37 -7.32 -4.57 -1.61
C THR A 37 -6.62 -5.93 -1.55
N ASP A 38 -6.72 -6.73 -2.61
CA ASP A 38 -6.09 -8.05 -2.65
C ASP A 38 -4.55 -8.00 -2.65
N TRP A 39 -3.96 -6.85 -2.99
CA TRP A 39 -2.51 -6.72 -3.14
C TRP A 39 -1.91 -5.40 -2.63
N ILE A 40 -2.74 -4.46 -2.16
CA ILE A 40 -2.32 -3.21 -1.52
C ILE A 40 -3.06 -3.04 -0.20
N GLN A 41 -2.29 -2.72 0.83
CA GLN A 41 -2.78 -2.29 2.13
C GLN A 41 -2.24 -0.89 2.44
N ILE A 42 -3.14 0.06 2.68
CA ILE A 42 -2.79 1.44 3.08
C ILE A 42 -3.15 1.62 4.54
N LEU A 43 -2.16 2.02 5.34
CA LEU A 43 -2.22 2.19 6.78
C LEU A 43 -1.96 3.65 7.15
N VAL A 44 -2.58 4.08 8.23
CA VAL A 44 -2.26 5.32 8.93
C VAL A 44 -1.70 4.93 10.29
N VAL A 45 -0.44 5.29 10.52
CA VAL A 45 0.29 5.02 11.76
C VAL A 45 0.43 6.34 12.51
N ARG A 46 -0.07 6.39 13.75
CA ARG A 46 0.02 7.57 14.62
C ARG A 46 0.86 7.24 15.82
N ASN A 47 1.84 8.09 16.12
CA ASN A 47 2.71 7.92 17.28
C ASN A 47 2.12 8.63 18.51
N LEU A 48 1.98 7.92 19.62
CA LEU A 48 1.48 8.44 20.90
C LEU A 48 2.38 9.51 21.50
N ASP A 49 3.70 9.38 21.32
CA ASP A 49 4.70 10.33 21.80
C ASP A 49 4.79 11.57 20.91
N SER A 50 4.25 11.52 19.68
CA SER A 50 4.25 12.61 18.71
C SER A 50 2.91 12.69 17.96
N PRO A 51 1.81 13.07 18.64
CA PRO A 51 0.44 12.97 18.09
C PRO A 51 0.17 13.90 16.90
N ASN A 52 1.04 14.88 16.67
CA ASN A 52 0.96 15.78 15.52
C ASN A 52 1.65 15.22 14.27
N ILE A 53 2.32 14.07 14.38
CA ILE A 53 2.98 13.39 13.26
C ILE A 53 2.24 12.09 13.03
N CYS A 54 1.84 11.85 11.78
CA CYS A 54 1.30 10.58 11.35
C CYS A 54 2.01 10.10 10.09
N ASN A 55 2.15 8.80 9.95
CA ASN A 55 2.72 8.19 8.77
C ASN A 55 1.61 7.53 7.96
N ILE A 56 1.68 7.67 6.64
CA ILE A 56 0.94 6.80 5.73
C ILE A 56 1.91 5.73 5.28
N GLU A 57 1.56 4.47 5.55
CA GLU A 57 2.33 3.32 5.12
C GLU A 57 1.54 2.53 4.09
N ILE A 58 2.19 2.14 3.01
CA ILE A 58 1.58 1.34 1.95
C ILE A 58 2.39 0.07 1.82
N GLU A 59 1.74 -1.07 2.00
CA GLU A 59 2.32 -2.39 1.81
C GLU A 59 1.78 -3.01 0.53
N ILE A 60 2.67 -3.61 -0.25
CA ILE A 60 2.36 -4.22 -1.53
C ILE A 60 2.70 -5.71 -1.48
N SER A 61 1.70 -6.54 -1.71
CA SER A 61 1.88 -7.97 -1.96
C SER A 61 2.17 -8.21 -3.43
N MET A 62 3.27 -8.90 -3.71
CA MET A 62 3.56 -9.36 -5.08
C MET A 62 2.65 -10.54 -5.44
N PRO A 63 2.21 -10.66 -6.71
CA PRO A 63 1.42 -11.82 -7.10
C PRO A 63 2.24 -13.09 -6.89
N THR A 64 1.57 -14.20 -6.58
CA THR A 64 2.22 -15.51 -6.44
C THR A 64 1.85 -16.39 -7.63
N CYS A 65 2.84 -17.02 -8.27
CA CYS A 65 2.60 -17.95 -9.36
C CYS A 65 3.74 -18.96 -9.46
N VAL A 66 3.38 -20.23 -9.68
CA VAL A 66 4.34 -21.29 -10.01
C VAL A 66 4.01 -21.78 -11.42
N VAL A 67 4.91 -21.49 -12.36
CA VAL A 67 4.88 -22.05 -13.72
C VAL A 67 6.29 -22.56 -14.02
N GLU A 68 6.44 -23.88 -14.04
CA GLU A 68 7.72 -24.49 -14.40
C GLU A 68 7.98 -24.30 -15.90
N PRO A 69 9.20 -23.99 -16.33
CA PRO A 69 9.52 -23.84 -17.74
C PRO A 69 9.49 -25.22 -18.44
N SER A 70 8.73 -25.32 -19.54
CA SER A 70 8.68 -26.52 -20.37
C SER A 70 8.39 -26.18 -21.84
N LEU A 71 9.10 -26.84 -22.75
CA LEU A 71 8.90 -26.67 -24.20
C LEU A 71 7.55 -27.21 -24.68
N THR A 72 6.94 -28.11 -23.90
CA THR A 72 5.67 -28.78 -24.23
C THR A 72 4.47 -28.17 -23.50
N LEU A 73 4.64 -27.05 -22.81
CA LEU A 73 3.54 -26.38 -22.11
C LEU A 73 2.40 -26.02 -23.07
N PRO A 74 1.14 -26.39 -22.73
CA PRO A 74 -0.03 -25.86 -23.39
C PRO A 74 -0.02 -24.33 -23.42
N GLN A 75 -0.52 -23.74 -24.51
CA GLN A 75 -0.58 -22.29 -24.71
C GLN A 75 -1.20 -21.52 -23.52
N PRO A 76 -2.32 -21.97 -22.90
CA PRO A 76 -2.91 -21.26 -21.76
C PRO A 76 -1.97 -21.12 -20.56
N LEU A 77 -1.09 -22.10 -20.33
CA LEU A 77 -0.13 -22.04 -19.22
C LEU A 77 1.07 -21.14 -19.55
N ARG A 78 1.45 -21.01 -20.83
CA ARG A 78 2.46 -20.02 -21.25
C ARG A 78 1.93 -18.59 -21.13
N GLU A 79 0.65 -18.38 -21.45
CA GLU A 79 -0.03 -17.10 -21.26
C GLU A 79 -0.09 -16.73 -19.78
N LYS A 80 -0.39 -17.70 -18.90
CA LYS A 80 -0.38 -17.50 -17.44
C LYS A 80 0.96 -16.94 -16.93
N ALA A 81 2.09 -17.47 -17.39
CA ALA A 81 3.42 -16.97 -16.99
C ALA A 81 3.64 -15.53 -17.47
N ARG A 82 3.24 -15.21 -18.71
CA ARG A 82 3.32 -13.84 -19.24
C ARG A 82 2.45 -12.87 -18.43
N THR A 83 1.18 -13.20 -18.20
CA THR A 83 0.26 -12.37 -17.42
C THR A 83 0.79 -12.15 -16.00
N HIS A 84 1.39 -13.18 -15.39
CA HIS A 84 2.02 -13.03 -14.08
C HIS A 84 3.17 -12.01 -14.09
N ILE A 85 4.06 -12.05 -15.10
CA ILE A 85 5.14 -11.07 -15.25
C ILE A 85 4.58 -9.65 -15.43
N GLU A 86 3.57 -9.50 -16.30
CA GLU A 86 2.93 -8.21 -16.57
C GLU A 86 2.29 -7.62 -15.29
N ASN A 87 1.61 -8.45 -14.50
CA ASN A 87 1.03 -8.03 -13.21
C ASN A 87 2.11 -7.61 -12.20
N THR A 88 3.20 -8.38 -12.09
CA THR A 88 4.33 -8.01 -11.23
C THR A 88 4.94 -6.66 -11.64
N ILE A 89 5.10 -6.43 -12.95
CA ILE A 89 5.58 -5.14 -13.46
C ILE A 89 4.61 -4.01 -13.08
N ASN A 90 3.30 -4.24 -13.14
CA ASN A 90 2.31 -3.24 -12.75
C ASN A 90 2.38 -2.91 -11.25
N HIS A 91 2.56 -3.91 -10.38
CA HIS A 91 2.75 -3.69 -8.94
C HIS A 91 4.03 -2.89 -8.66
N LEU A 92 5.14 -3.22 -9.34
CA LEU A 92 6.41 -2.49 -9.23
C LEU A 92 6.32 -1.06 -9.75
N LYS A 93 5.61 -0.82 -10.86
CA LYS A 93 5.37 0.53 -11.38
C LYS A 93 4.56 1.37 -10.40
N TYR A 94 3.56 0.77 -9.75
CA TYR A 94 2.82 1.46 -8.72
C TYR A 94 3.73 1.87 -7.55
N LEU A 95 4.60 0.97 -7.07
CA LEU A 95 5.58 1.31 -6.03
C LEU A 95 6.50 2.48 -6.45
N LEU A 96 7.02 2.46 -7.68
CA LEU A 96 7.84 3.57 -8.20
C LEU A 96 7.05 4.88 -8.32
N ASN A 97 5.76 4.81 -8.64
CA ASN A 97 4.91 5.99 -8.65
C ASN A 97 4.76 6.58 -7.24
N LEU A 98 4.68 5.76 -6.19
CA LEU A 98 4.62 6.26 -4.80
C LEU A 98 5.86 7.08 -4.43
N GLU A 99 7.05 6.68 -4.89
CA GLU A 99 8.27 7.46 -4.70
C GLU A 99 8.16 8.86 -5.32
N SER A 100 7.52 8.97 -6.50
CA SER A 100 7.29 10.26 -7.15
C SER A 100 6.34 11.18 -6.38
N VAL A 101 5.56 10.64 -5.44
CA VAL A 101 4.68 11.40 -4.52
C VAL A 101 5.43 11.82 -3.25
N GLY A 102 6.71 11.48 -3.13
CA GLY A 102 7.53 11.79 -1.96
C GLY A 102 7.54 10.70 -0.89
N MET A 103 6.98 9.51 -1.17
CA MET A 103 7.09 8.37 -0.25
C MET A 103 8.50 7.78 -0.32
N THR A 104 9.02 7.32 0.81
CA THR A 104 10.28 6.57 0.87
C THR A 104 9.99 5.08 0.70
N LEU A 105 10.64 4.44 -0.26
CA LEU A 105 10.46 3.01 -0.54
C LEU A 105 11.33 2.13 0.38
N GLY A 106 10.81 0.96 0.75
CA GLY A 106 11.50 -0.03 1.56
C GLY A 106 11.14 -1.46 1.20
N VAL A 107 11.97 -2.40 1.64
CA VAL A 107 11.68 -3.85 1.59
C VAL A 107 11.78 -4.38 3.01
N LEU A 108 10.64 -4.75 3.58
CA LEU A 108 10.50 -5.07 5.01
C LEU A 108 10.91 -6.51 5.34
N SER A 109 10.92 -7.41 4.36
CA SER A 109 11.32 -8.80 4.57
C SER A 109 12.11 -9.36 3.38
N ALA A 110 12.97 -10.35 3.65
CA ALA A 110 13.66 -11.10 2.61
C ALA A 110 12.71 -11.88 1.69
N GLU A 111 11.45 -12.04 2.13
CA GLU A 111 10.36 -12.66 1.37
C GLU A 111 9.69 -11.67 0.41
N GLY A 112 10.13 -10.41 0.40
CA GLY A 112 9.72 -9.41 -0.59
C GLY A 112 8.42 -8.70 -0.23
N ILE A 113 8.21 -8.37 1.05
CA ILE A 113 7.20 -7.36 1.42
C ILE A 113 7.75 -5.99 1.04
N TRP A 114 7.18 -5.37 0.01
CA TRP A 114 7.57 -4.04 -0.44
C TRP A 114 6.67 -3.01 0.24
N SER A 115 7.27 -1.96 0.75
CA SER A 115 6.53 -0.88 1.41
C SER A 115 6.95 0.50 0.91
N ALA A 116 6.07 1.47 1.14
CA ALA A 116 6.35 2.88 0.98
C ALA A 116 5.81 3.63 2.19
N VAL A 117 6.56 4.60 2.71
CA VAL A 117 6.18 5.39 3.88
C VAL A 117 6.23 6.87 3.56
N LEU A 118 5.22 7.62 4.00
CA LEU A 118 5.17 9.08 3.94
C LEU A 118 4.91 9.64 5.33
N GLU A 119 5.85 10.41 5.85
CA GLU A 119 5.64 11.19 7.07
C GLU A 119 4.81 12.44 6.77
N MET A 120 3.67 12.56 7.45
CA MET A 120 2.76 13.69 7.34
C MET A 120 2.87 14.56 8.60
N LYS A 121 3.31 15.80 8.41
CA LYS A 121 3.34 16.86 9.44
C LYS A 121 2.15 17.82 9.33
N ASP A 122 1.61 17.95 8.13
CA ASP A 122 0.50 18.83 7.80
C ASP A 122 -0.66 18.02 7.22
N SER A 123 -1.80 18.67 7.02
CA SER A 123 -2.93 18.05 6.31
C SER A 123 -2.49 17.60 4.90
N PRO A 124 -2.97 16.44 4.42
CA PRO A 124 -2.65 15.95 3.09
C PRO A 124 -3.10 16.93 2.02
N ASP A 125 -2.31 17.03 0.94
CA ASP A 125 -2.74 17.78 -0.23
C ASP A 125 -3.98 17.11 -0.88
N ASP A 126 -4.82 17.91 -1.54
CA ASP A 126 -6.08 17.44 -2.11
C ASP A 126 -5.91 16.31 -3.15
N THR A 127 -4.70 16.15 -3.70
CA THR A 127 -4.37 15.18 -4.75
C THR A 127 -3.66 13.92 -4.22
N LEU A 128 -3.26 13.90 -2.94
CA LEU A 128 -2.45 12.82 -2.37
C LEU A 128 -3.16 11.49 -2.57
N PHE A 129 -4.43 11.43 -2.17
CA PHE A 129 -5.25 10.23 -2.25
C PHE A 129 -5.55 9.80 -3.69
N GLU A 130 -5.49 10.70 -4.66
CA GLU A 130 -5.56 10.34 -6.08
C GLU A 130 -4.28 9.62 -6.53
N LYS A 131 -3.13 10.11 -6.07
CA LYS A 131 -1.81 9.59 -6.45
C LYS A 131 -1.47 8.26 -5.76
N ILE A 132 -1.91 8.07 -4.51
CA ILE A 132 -1.71 6.83 -3.75
C ILE A 132 -2.89 5.84 -3.89
N SER A 133 -3.85 6.12 -4.76
CA SER A 133 -4.96 5.20 -5.01
C SER A 133 -4.46 3.90 -5.64
N PRO A 134 -4.89 2.73 -5.13
CA PRO A 134 -4.65 1.46 -5.81
C PRO A 134 -5.12 1.53 -7.27
N PRO A 135 -4.31 1.10 -8.24
CA PRO A 135 -4.74 1.10 -9.63
C PRO A 135 -5.82 0.03 -9.83
N VAL A 136 -6.77 0.31 -10.73
CA VAL A 136 -7.74 -0.69 -11.18
C VAL A 136 -7.00 -1.69 -12.06
N VAL A 137 -6.64 -2.84 -11.50
CA VAL A 137 -6.06 -3.94 -12.27
C VAL A 137 -7.21 -4.64 -13.00
N ILE A 138 -7.21 -4.58 -14.33
CA ILE A 138 -8.17 -5.25 -15.23
C ILE A 138 -7.62 -6.63 -15.59
#